data_AF-A0A934RGG3-F1
#
_entry.id   AF-A0A934RGG3-F1
#
_cell.length_a   1.000
_cell.length_b   1.000
_cell.length_c   1.000
_cell.angle_alpha   90.00
_cell.angle_beta   90.00
_cell.angle_gamma   90.00
#
_symmetry.space_group_name_H-M   'P 1'
#
loop_
_entity.id
_entity.type
_entity.pdbx_description
1 polymer ?
#
loop_
_entity_poly.entity_id
_entity_poly.type
_entity_poly.pdbx_seq_one_letter_code
_entity_poly.pdbx_strand_id
1 'polypeptide(L)'
;MLVPAHPASFAACCLSLFLPTWAVASTASLDFDSLQHGEEVTNQFFSSAGVTISGVDDDNAGNSLPIVAFDTEIPQPNPGTPTTSDPDLQRLGLNGQDSVRGWNGGNLGSDYIVGNALIVQENNNQNAQGIFTDPDDRAAGGIIVIDIDATNYDYRYVQTLLVDFEETGVPLFRFTDINSNVATYSPSLEFDTPDNNFLYYTPIIDTESLGLDSRLSRIEFEFTNASGAIGLLALSDDASFNGFIPEPSSALLMVMGGLVAFRRRRD
;
A
#
# COMPACT_ATOMS: atom_id res chain seq x y z
N MET A 1 -57.00 4.84 -64.41
CA MET A 1 -56.55 5.65 -63.25
C MET A 1 -56.73 4.80 -62.01
N LEU A 2 -55.69 4.75 -61.16
CA LEU A 2 -55.52 4.00 -59.90
C LEU A 2 -55.08 2.52 -59.98
N VAL A 3 -53.78 2.36 -59.71
CA VAL A 3 -52.99 1.14 -59.45
C VAL A 3 -53.19 0.72 -57.99
N PRO A 4 -53.15 -0.58 -57.63
CA PRO A 4 -53.36 -1.05 -56.26
C PRO A 4 -52.14 -0.77 -55.36
N ALA A 5 -52.41 -0.36 -54.12
CA ALA A 5 -51.38 -0.16 -53.10
C ALA A 5 -50.89 -1.51 -52.54
N HIS A 6 -49.59 -1.78 -52.63
CA HIS A 6 -48.90 -2.81 -51.86
C HIS A 6 -48.53 -2.25 -50.48
N PRO A 7 -48.77 -2.98 -49.38
CA PRO A 7 -48.12 -2.67 -48.11
C PRO A 7 -46.67 -3.16 -48.16
N ALA A 8 -45.72 -2.22 -48.12
CA ALA A 8 -44.31 -2.53 -47.97
C ALA A 8 -44.03 -3.05 -46.55
N SER A 9 -43.51 -4.28 -46.46
CA SER A 9 -42.97 -4.84 -45.23
C SER A 9 -41.72 -4.04 -44.80
N PHE A 10 -41.80 -3.37 -43.67
CA PHE A 10 -40.64 -2.79 -42.99
C PHE A 10 -39.82 -3.91 -42.35
N ALA A 11 -38.71 -4.29 -42.98
CA ALA A 11 -37.68 -5.09 -42.35
C ALA A 11 -36.89 -4.19 -41.37
N ALA A 12 -37.12 -4.37 -40.08
CA ALA A 12 -36.31 -3.75 -39.04
C ALA A 12 -34.95 -4.46 -38.98
N CYS A 13 -33.96 -3.90 -39.69
CA CYS A 13 -32.58 -4.33 -39.60
C CYS A 13 -32.05 -3.89 -38.21
N CYS A 14 -31.98 -4.82 -37.26
CA CYS A 14 -31.33 -4.57 -35.97
C CYS A 14 -29.83 -4.49 -36.21
N LEU A 15 -29.32 -3.26 -36.35
CA LEU A 15 -27.90 -2.97 -36.36
C LEU A 15 -27.38 -3.17 -34.93
N SER A 16 -26.88 -4.35 -34.61
CA SER A 16 -26.14 -4.60 -33.37
C SER A 16 -24.82 -3.83 -33.45
N LEU A 17 -24.82 -2.61 -32.90
CA LEU A 17 -23.61 -1.85 -32.62
C LEU A 17 -22.77 -2.67 -31.65
N PHE A 18 -21.73 -3.33 -32.18
CA PHE A 18 -20.60 -3.77 -31.38
C PHE A 18 -19.95 -2.51 -30.80
N LEU A 19 -20.32 -2.15 -29.58
CA LEU A 19 -19.54 -1.19 -28.80
C LEU A 19 -18.21 -1.88 -28.49
N PRO A 20 -17.05 -1.34 -28.93
CA PRO A 20 -15.80 -1.81 -28.40
C PRO A 20 -15.88 -1.60 -26.88
N THR A 21 -15.80 -2.67 -26.11
CA THR A 21 -15.48 -2.58 -24.68
C THR A 21 -14.04 -2.11 -24.65
N TRP A 22 -13.84 -0.81 -24.45
CA TRP A 22 -12.52 -0.28 -24.09
C TRP A 22 -12.15 -1.01 -22.82
N ALA A 23 -11.09 -1.83 -22.86
CA ALA A 23 -10.50 -2.36 -21.64
C ALA A 23 -10.14 -1.12 -20.82
N VAL A 24 -10.86 -0.91 -19.73
CA VAL A 24 -10.51 0.11 -18.75
C VAL A 24 -9.22 -0.40 -18.14
N ALA A 25 -8.17 0.42 -18.18
CA ALA A 25 -6.94 0.17 -17.45
C ALA A 25 -7.28 -0.26 -16.02
N SER A 26 -6.84 -1.45 -15.63
CA SER A 26 -6.97 -1.94 -14.27
C SER A 26 -5.89 -1.29 -13.42
N THR A 27 -6.24 -0.17 -12.78
CA THR A 27 -5.44 0.42 -11.72
C THR A 27 -6.09 0.13 -10.37
N ALA A 28 -5.28 -0.30 -9.41
CA ALA A 28 -5.69 -0.48 -8.02
C ALA A 28 -4.72 0.22 -7.08
N SER A 29 -5.26 0.70 -5.96
CA SER A 29 -4.51 1.26 -4.85
C SER A 29 -5.02 0.63 -3.56
N LEU A 30 -4.08 0.29 -2.68
CA LEU A 30 -4.31 -0.16 -1.32
C LEU A 30 -3.62 0.83 -0.38
N ASP A 31 -4.42 1.54 0.41
CA ASP A 31 -4.01 2.56 1.40
C ASP A 31 -4.31 2.14 2.85
N PHE A 32 -4.93 0.96 3.05
CA PHE A 32 -5.17 0.31 4.34
C PHE A 32 -5.99 1.10 5.38
N ASP A 33 -6.38 2.34 5.10
CA ASP A 33 -7.09 3.25 6.01
C ASP A 33 -8.46 2.73 6.49
N SER A 34 -9.04 1.77 5.77
CA SER A 34 -10.29 1.12 6.18
C SER A 34 -10.12 0.08 7.29
N LEU A 35 -8.88 -0.34 7.57
CA LEU A 35 -8.56 -1.34 8.59
C LEU A 35 -8.50 -0.71 9.97
N GLN A 36 -8.76 -1.50 11.00
CA GLN A 36 -8.56 -1.07 12.38
C GLN A 36 -7.08 -1.22 12.79
N HIS A 37 -6.57 -0.32 13.63
CA HIS A 37 -5.30 -0.54 14.31
C HIS A 37 -5.27 -1.92 15.02
N GLY A 38 -4.20 -2.67 14.76
CA GLY A 38 -4.01 -4.02 15.26
C GLY A 38 -4.74 -5.10 14.47
N GLU A 39 -5.50 -4.75 13.43
CA GLU A 39 -6.24 -5.75 12.63
C GLU A 39 -5.30 -6.66 11.85
N GLU A 40 -5.43 -7.97 12.08
CA GLU A 40 -4.71 -8.99 11.36
C GLU A 40 -5.32 -9.21 9.97
N VAL A 41 -4.53 -8.96 8.93
CA VAL A 41 -4.92 -9.12 7.52
C VAL A 41 -4.31 -10.35 6.83
N THR A 42 -3.66 -11.22 7.60
CA THR A 42 -3.09 -12.47 7.09
C THR A 42 -4.14 -13.32 6.36
N ASN A 43 -3.84 -13.71 5.13
CA ASN A 43 -4.70 -14.46 4.21
C ASN A 43 -6.04 -13.79 3.87
N GLN A 44 -6.16 -12.46 4.07
CA GLN A 44 -7.35 -11.72 3.65
C GLN A 44 -7.28 -11.33 2.17
N PHE A 45 -8.42 -11.43 1.48
CA PHE A 45 -8.57 -11.06 0.08
C PHE A 45 -9.12 -9.64 -0.07
N PHE A 46 -8.35 -8.77 -0.71
CA PHE A 46 -8.72 -7.38 -1.02
C PHE A 46 -9.29 -7.31 -2.44
N SER A 47 -10.61 -7.47 -2.57
CA SER A 47 -11.29 -7.55 -3.87
C SER A 47 -11.18 -6.29 -4.73
N SER A 48 -10.91 -5.13 -4.12
CA SER A 48 -10.67 -3.87 -4.84
C SER A 48 -9.41 -3.92 -5.70
N ALA A 49 -8.40 -4.68 -5.25
CA ALA A 49 -7.14 -4.85 -5.95
C ALA A 49 -6.93 -6.27 -6.49
N GLY A 50 -7.76 -7.24 -6.10
CA GLY A 50 -7.59 -8.62 -6.54
C GLY A 50 -6.38 -9.31 -5.92
N VAL A 51 -6.04 -8.98 -4.67
CA VAL A 51 -4.84 -9.51 -4.00
C VAL A 51 -5.17 -10.20 -2.69
N THR A 52 -4.35 -11.17 -2.31
CA THR A 52 -4.33 -11.79 -0.98
C THR A 52 -3.01 -11.46 -0.30
N ILE A 53 -3.06 -11.01 0.95
CA ILE A 53 -1.87 -10.62 1.71
C ILE A 53 -1.53 -11.72 2.71
N SER A 54 -0.26 -12.07 2.86
CA SER A 54 0.22 -13.03 3.87
C SER A 54 1.61 -12.67 4.37
N GLY A 55 2.00 -13.23 5.51
CA GLY A 55 3.32 -13.04 6.11
C GLY A 55 4.06 -14.35 6.25
N VAL A 56 5.36 -14.32 5.97
CA VAL A 56 6.25 -15.49 6.02
C VAL A 56 7.52 -15.13 6.80
N ASP A 57 7.97 -16.08 7.63
CA ASP A 57 9.24 -15.99 8.33
C ASP A 57 10.41 -16.21 7.35
N ASP A 58 11.34 -15.26 7.28
CA ASP A 58 12.49 -15.26 6.38
C ASP A 58 13.51 -16.36 6.77
N ASP A 59 13.66 -16.63 8.06
CA ASP A 59 14.51 -17.71 8.59
C ASP A 59 13.87 -19.10 8.50
N ASN A 60 12.55 -19.17 8.27
CA ASN A 60 11.82 -20.43 8.15
C ASN A 60 10.56 -20.25 7.28
N ALA A 61 10.74 -20.28 5.97
CA ALA A 61 9.73 -20.00 4.94
C ALA A 61 8.42 -20.84 5.00
N GLY A 62 8.27 -21.77 5.95
CA GLY A 62 7.03 -22.50 6.24
C GLY A 62 6.20 -21.95 7.40
N ASN A 63 6.75 -21.01 8.20
CA ASN A 63 6.04 -20.39 9.30
C ASN A 63 5.31 -19.13 8.80
N SER A 64 3.99 -19.12 8.95
CA SER A 64 3.21 -17.91 8.69
C SER A 64 3.37 -16.93 9.84
N LEU A 65 3.70 -15.69 9.50
CA LEU A 65 3.74 -14.56 10.41
C LEU A 65 2.47 -13.71 10.23
N PRO A 66 1.90 -13.15 11.32
CA PRO A 66 0.77 -12.25 11.18
C PRO A 66 1.15 -10.97 10.45
N ILE A 67 0.36 -10.58 9.47
CA ILE A 67 0.41 -9.23 8.89
C ILE A 67 -0.67 -8.39 9.57
N VAL A 68 -0.27 -7.25 10.10
CA VAL A 68 -1.14 -6.42 10.94
C VAL A 68 -1.20 -5.00 10.39
N ALA A 69 -2.37 -4.39 10.43
CA ALA A 69 -2.54 -2.97 10.18
C ALA A 69 -2.08 -2.17 11.40
N PHE A 70 -1.12 -1.29 11.20
CA PHE A 70 -0.60 -0.36 12.19
C PHE A 70 -1.05 1.06 11.83
N ASP A 71 -1.67 1.74 12.78
CA ASP A 71 -2.10 3.13 12.60
C ASP A 71 -0.97 4.04 13.07
N THR A 72 -0.27 4.65 12.12
CA THR A 72 0.89 5.52 12.38
C THR A 72 0.50 6.81 13.11
N GLU A 73 -0.80 7.09 13.22
CA GLU A 73 -1.36 8.30 13.82
C GLU A 73 -1.76 8.15 15.29
N ILE A 74 -1.73 6.92 15.83
CA ILE A 74 -2.03 6.70 17.25
C ILE A 74 -0.85 7.20 18.10
N PRO A 75 -1.05 8.18 18.99
CA PRO A 75 0.00 8.64 19.88
C PRO A 75 0.32 7.59 20.96
N GLN A 76 1.53 7.66 21.52
CA GLN A 76 1.93 6.80 22.65
C GLN A 76 0.89 6.79 23.78
N PRO A 77 0.77 5.66 24.50
CA PRO A 77 -0.35 5.43 25.40
C PRO A 77 -0.48 6.52 26.48
N ASN A 78 -1.61 7.23 26.44
CA ASN A 78 -2.21 7.84 27.61
C ASN A 78 -3.23 6.84 28.20
N PRO A 79 -3.57 6.92 29.50
CA PRO A 79 -4.61 6.05 30.07
C PRO A 79 -5.93 6.19 29.28
N GLY A 80 -6.32 5.14 28.54
CA GLY A 80 -7.55 5.09 27.75
C GLY A 80 -7.39 5.21 26.22
N THR A 81 -6.16 5.33 25.69
CA THR A 81 -5.90 5.16 24.24
C THR A 81 -5.45 3.72 23.94
N PRO A 82 -5.63 3.22 22.70
CA PRO A 82 -5.00 1.97 22.27
C PRO A 82 -3.48 2.01 22.54
N THR A 83 -2.93 0.90 23.01
CA THR A 83 -1.49 0.73 23.20
C THR A 83 -0.84 0.35 21.89
N THR A 84 0.38 0.82 21.68
CA THR A 84 1.27 0.43 20.59
C THR A 84 2.66 0.28 21.20
N SER A 85 3.39 -0.75 20.77
CA SER A 85 4.75 -1.04 21.27
C SER A 85 5.84 -0.64 20.29
N ASP A 86 5.46 -0.03 19.17
CA ASP A 86 6.33 0.34 18.08
C ASP A 86 6.64 1.85 18.08
N PRO A 87 7.63 2.32 18.85
CA PRO A 87 7.96 3.73 18.90
C PRO A 87 8.51 4.26 17.57
N ASP A 88 8.94 3.40 16.65
CA ASP A 88 9.63 3.77 15.40
C ASP A 88 8.60 4.06 14.29
N LEU A 89 7.49 3.31 14.22
CA LEU A 89 6.35 3.60 13.34
C LEU A 89 5.38 4.69 13.85
N GLN A 90 5.52 5.12 15.10
CA GLN A 90 4.64 6.14 15.68
C GLN A 90 5.05 7.55 15.25
N ARG A 91 4.18 8.25 14.52
CA ARG A 91 4.40 9.66 14.17
C ARG A 91 4.35 10.60 15.38
N LEU A 92 3.45 10.34 16.33
CA LEU A 92 3.13 11.25 17.44
C LEU A 92 3.78 10.82 18.76
N GLY A 93 5.07 10.46 18.70
CA GLY A 93 5.89 10.25 19.89
C GLY A 93 5.96 11.50 20.77
N LEU A 94 5.82 11.33 22.08
CA LEU A 94 5.86 12.44 23.05
C LEU A 94 7.24 13.11 23.02
N ASN A 95 7.32 14.31 22.42
CA ASN A 95 8.35 15.33 22.65
C ASN A 95 9.70 14.80 23.16
N GLY A 96 10.51 14.20 22.28
CA GLY A 96 11.93 13.92 22.58
C GLY A 96 12.21 13.02 23.79
N GLN A 97 11.25 12.20 24.23
CA GLN A 97 11.44 11.23 25.31
C GLN A 97 11.64 9.80 24.78
N ASP A 98 12.66 9.58 23.95
CA ASP A 98 13.34 8.28 23.95
C ASP A 98 14.87 8.38 24.03
N SER A 99 15.32 9.29 24.90
CA SER A 99 16.70 9.25 25.40
C SER A 99 16.90 8.17 26.48
N VAL A 100 15.90 7.33 26.77
CA VAL A 100 15.97 6.34 27.85
C VAL A 100 16.35 4.95 27.34
N ARG A 101 16.07 4.61 26.07
CA ARG A 101 16.52 3.33 25.49
C ARG A 101 17.40 3.44 24.25
N GLY A 102 17.58 4.64 23.68
CA GLY A 102 18.43 4.83 22.50
C GLY A 102 17.77 4.41 21.18
N TRP A 103 16.45 4.26 21.20
CA TRP A 103 15.61 4.06 20.02
C TRP A 103 15.20 5.48 19.62
N ASN A 104 15.52 5.87 18.39
CA ASN A 104 15.22 7.22 17.93
C ASN A 104 13.74 7.27 17.58
N GLY A 105 12.89 7.53 18.57
CA GLY A 105 11.45 7.49 18.38
C GLY A 105 10.98 8.17 17.08
N GLY A 106 10.09 7.49 16.38
CA GLY A 106 9.37 7.93 15.20
C GLY A 106 10.26 8.21 14.00
N ASN A 107 10.41 7.23 13.12
CA ASN A 107 11.01 7.38 11.79
C ASN A 107 10.09 8.13 10.79
N LEU A 108 8.94 8.59 11.26
CA LEU A 108 7.95 9.37 10.52
C LEU A 108 7.91 10.83 11.00
N GLY A 109 8.37 11.75 10.16
CA GLY A 109 8.26 13.17 10.41
C GLY A 109 6.82 13.64 10.63
N SER A 110 6.64 14.61 11.54
CA SER A 110 5.32 15.14 11.93
C SER A 110 4.50 15.79 10.79
N ASP A 111 5.13 16.05 9.65
CA ASP A 111 4.54 16.62 8.44
C ASP A 111 4.00 15.59 7.45
N TYR A 112 4.24 14.29 7.68
CA TYR A 112 3.72 13.20 6.86
C TYR A 112 2.53 12.54 7.54
N ILE A 113 1.52 12.15 6.77
CA ILE A 113 0.36 11.38 7.23
C ILE A 113 0.32 10.15 6.34
N VAL A 114 0.62 8.99 6.90
CA VAL A 114 0.56 7.70 6.20
C VAL A 114 -0.79 7.03 6.45
N GLY A 115 -1.38 7.25 7.62
CA GLY A 115 -2.57 6.52 8.05
C GLY A 115 -2.18 5.11 8.50
N ASN A 116 -2.83 4.10 7.95
CA ASN A 116 -2.49 2.71 8.26
C ASN A 116 -1.35 2.17 7.37
N ALA A 117 -0.38 1.51 7.99
CA ALA A 117 0.66 0.74 7.31
C ALA A 117 0.54 -0.76 7.63
N LEU A 118 1.01 -1.62 6.74
CA LEU A 118 1.12 -3.05 7.01
C LEU A 118 2.49 -3.39 7.58
N ILE A 119 2.50 -4.09 8.71
CA ILE A 119 3.69 -4.60 9.40
C ILE A 119 3.69 -6.12 9.43
N VAL A 120 4.88 -6.70 9.54
CA VAL A 120 5.04 -8.08 10.03
C VAL A 120 5.08 -8.02 11.55
N GLN A 121 4.14 -8.67 12.24
CA GLN A 121 4.05 -8.61 13.70
C GLN A 121 5.19 -9.41 14.38
N GLU A 122 5.86 -8.80 15.37
CA GLU A 122 6.93 -9.46 16.14
C GLU A 122 6.37 -10.56 17.07
N ASN A 123 5.33 -10.21 17.85
CA ASN A 123 4.86 -11.03 18.97
C ASN A 123 3.38 -11.42 18.84
N ASN A 124 3.09 -12.74 18.92
CA ASN A 124 1.72 -13.28 18.78
C ASN A 124 0.88 -13.23 20.08
N ASN A 125 1.44 -12.78 21.19
CA ASN A 125 0.87 -12.99 22.53
C ASN A 125 -0.29 -12.05 22.90
N GLN A 126 -0.66 -11.12 22.02
CA GLN A 126 -1.66 -10.07 22.27
C GLN A 126 -2.79 -10.04 21.23
N ASN A 127 -2.97 -11.14 20.49
CA ASN A 127 -4.06 -11.27 19.52
C ASN A 127 -5.35 -11.72 20.23
N ALA A 128 -6.38 -10.87 20.20
CA ALA A 128 -7.74 -11.21 20.57
C ALA A 128 -8.67 -11.07 19.35
N GLN A 129 -9.14 -12.20 18.83
CA GLN A 129 -10.09 -12.26 17.70
C GLN A 129 -9.59 -11.62 16.40
N GLY A 130 -8.29 -11.69 16.12
CA GLY A 130 -7.68 -11.08 14.94
C GLY A 130 -7.33 -9.60 15.14
N ILE A 131 -7.44 -9.08 16.37
CA ILE A 131 -6.98 -7.74 16.72
C ILE A 131 -5.84 -7.85 17.74
N PHE A 132 -4.68 -7.36 17.37
CA PHE A 132 -3.53 -7.18 18.24
C PHE A 132 -3.72 -5.93 19.08
N THR A 133 -3.66 -6.07 20.41
CA THR A 133 -3.83 -4.92 21.32
C THR A 133 -2.57 -4.07 21.44
N ASP A 134 -1.45 -4.54 20.90
CA ASP A 134 -0.13 -3.95 21.07
C ASP A 134 0.72 -4.33 19.84
N PRO A 135 0.32 -3.86 18.64
CA PRO A 135 1.04 -4.17 17.42
C PRO A 135 2.44 -3.56 17.46
N ASP A 136 3.39 -4.34 16.94
CA ASP A 136 4.82 -4.09 17.00
C ASP A 136 5.49 -4.81 15.84
N ASP A 137 6.19 -4.07 15.00
CA ASP A 137 6.82 -4.64 13.83
C ASP A 137 8.04 -5.50 14.21
N ARG A 138 8.37 -6.45 13.33
CA ARG A 138 9.38 -7.46 13.63
C ARG A 138 10.78 -6.95 13.29
N ALA A 139 11.54 -6.58 14.33
CA ALA A 139 12.92 -6.11 14.19
C ALA A 139 13.90 -7.12 13.52
N ALA A 140 13.56 -8.42 13.55
CA ALA A 140 14.38 -9.48 12.97
C ALA A 140 14.08 -9.78 11.49
N GLY A 141 13.13 -9.08 10.87
CA GLY A 141 12.75 -9.29 9.48
C GLY A 141 11.51 -10.14 9.27
N GLY A 142 11.35 -10.62 8.06
CA GLY A 142 10.14 -11.27 7.57
C GLY A 142 9.78 -10.81 6.15
N ILE A 143 8.78 -11.48 5.58
CA ILE A 143 8.35 -11.25 4.20
C ILE A 143 6.85 -10.98 4.17
N ILE A 144 6.46 -9.81 3.67
CA ILE A 144 5.08 -9.52 3.29
C ILE A 144 4.87 -10.01 1.86
N VAL A 145 3.97 -10.96 1.68
CA VAL A 145 3.65 -11.58 0.39
C VAL A 145 2.28 -11.09 -0.07
N ILE A 146 2.24 -10.62 -1.32
CA ILE A 146 1.03 -10.17 -2.00
C ILE A 146 0.83 -11.08 -3.20
N ASP A 147 -0.11 -12.03 -3.07
CA ASP A 147 -0.53 -12.91 -4.14
C ASP A 147 -1.63 -12.24 -4.95
N ILE A 148 -1.42 -12.13 -6.27
CA ILE A 148 -2.33 -11.47 -7.20
C ILE A 148 -3.21 -12.53 -7.86
N ASP A 149 -4.52 -12.30 -7.92
CA ASP A 149 -5.43 -13.08 -8.75
C ASP A 149 -5.23 -12.74 -10.23
N ALA A 150 -4.13 -13.23 -10.78
CA ALA A 150 -3.75 -13.04 -12.16
C ALA A 150 -4.71 -13.72 -13.15
N THR A 151 -5.82 -14.34 -12.70
CA THR A 151 -6.90 -14.79 -13.60
C THR A 151 -7.78 -13.62 -14.02
N ASN A 152 -7.96 -12.66 -13.11
CA ASN A 152 -8.90 -11.54 -13.28
C ASN A 152 -8.20 -10.18 -13.42
N TYR A 153 -6.92 -10.08 -13.07
CA TYR A 153 -6.14 -8.85 -13.08
C TYR A 153 -4.84 -9.00 -13.90
N ASP A 154 -4.44 -7.94 -14.62
CA ASP A 154 -3.32 -7.94 -15.59
C ASP A 154 -2.21 -6.93 -15.22
N TYR A 155 -1.90 -6.81 -13.93
CA TYR A 155 -0.93 -5.81 -13.44
C TYR A 155 0.49 -6.08 -13.95
N ARG A 156 1.17 -5.00 -14.31
CA ARG A 156 2.55 -4.95 -14.86
C ARG A 156 3.40 -3.86 -14.21
N TYR A 157 2.75 -2.85 -13.65
CA TYR A 157 3.39 -1.71 -13.01
C TYR A 157 3.09 -1.75 -11.52
N VAL A 158 4.12 -1.51 -10.71
CA VAL A 158 4.02 -1.46 -9.24
C VAL A 158 4.66 -0.19 -8.73
N GLN A 159 4.04 0.42 -7.73
CA GLN A 159 4.69 1.40 -6.88
C GLN A 159 4.29 1.16 -5.43
N THR A 160 5.21 1.34 -4.50
CA THR A 160 4.93 1.23 -3.07
C THR A 160 5.49 2.41 -2.30
N LEU A 161 4.84 2.74 -1.19
CA LEU A 161 5.40 3.56 -0.12
C LEU A 161 5.92 2.63 0.98
N LEU A 162 7.22 2.69 1.23
CA LEU A 162 7.85 2.07 2.40
C LEU A 162 7.91 3.09 3.52
N VAL A 163 7.68 2.59 4.73
CA VAL A 163 7.79 3.34 5.97
C VAL A 163 8.63 2.54 6.96
N ASP A 164 9.31 3.26 7.85
CA ASP A 164 10.03 2.69 8.99
C ASP A 164 10.96 1.53 8.65
N PHE A 165 11.94 1.76 7.77
CA PHE A 165 12.89 0.73 7.40
C PHE A 165 14.26 1.02 8.02
N GLU A 166 14.76 0.06 8.80
CA GLU A 166 16.02 0.19 9.52
C GLU A 166 17.26 0.05 8.61
N GLU A 167 18.27 0.90 8.85
CA GLU A 167 19.44 1.10 7.98
C GLU A 167 20.31 -0.17 7.83
N THR A 168 20.20 -1.13 8.75
CA THR A 168 21.04 -2.34 8.77
C THR A 168 20.62 -3.42 7.78
N GLY A 169 19.40 -3.35 7.21
CA GLY A 169 18.91 -4.28 6.21
C GLY A 169 18.54 -3.57 4.91
N VAL A 170 19.03 -4.06 3.78
CA VAL A 170 18.59 -3.56 2.47
C VAL A 170 17.30 -4.30 2.12
N PRO A 171 16.14 -3.61 2.01
CA PRO A 171 14.90 -4.26 1.64
C PRO A 171 15.03 -4.89 0.24
N LEU A 172 14.42 -6.05 0.06
CA LEU A 172 14.51 -6.81 -1.18
C LEU A 172 13.11 -7.11 -1.70
N PHE A 173 12.81 -6.65 -2.91
CA PHE A 173 11.50 -6.88 -3.54
C PHE A 173 11.64 -7.93 -4.62
N ARG A 174 10.81 -8.99 -4.53
CA ARG A 174 10.72 -10.00 -5.57
C ARG A 174 9.38 -9.90 -6.27
N PHE A 175 9.44 -9.90 -7.58
CA PHE A 175 8.28 -9.87 -8.47
C PHE A 175 8.26 -11.19 -9.22
N THR A 176 7.17 -11.92 -9.09
CA THR A 176 6.95 -13.19 -9.80
C THR A 176 5.85 -12.99 -10.84
N ASP A 177 6.09 -13.44 -12.06
CA ASP A 177 5.10 -13.40 -13.13
C ASP A 177 4.25 -14.69 -13.20
N ILE A 178 3.25 -14.73 -14.08
CA ILE A 178 2.40 -15.93 -14.24
C ILE A 178 3.12 -17.16 -14.80
N ASN A 179 4.35 -16.99 -15.30
CA ASN A 179 5.19 -18.07 -15.81
C ASN A 179 6.24 -18.52 -14.78
N SER A 180 6.12 -18.07 -13.52
CA SER A 180 7.08 -18.33 -12.44
C SER A 180 8.48 -17.72 -12.68
N ASN A 181 8.61 -16.75 -13.58
CA ASN A 181 9.84 -15.96 -13.67
C ASN A 181 9.90 -15.01 -12.47
N VAL A 182 11.07 -14.90 -11.86
CA VAL A 182 11.29 -14.03 -10.69
C VAL A 182 12.31 -12.97 -11.05
N ALA A 183 11.96 -11.72 -10.78
CA ALA A 183 12.88 -10.60 -10.83
C ALA A 183 13.01 -9.93 -9.48
N THR A 184 14.21 -9.41 -9.21
CA THR A 184 14.55 -8.82 -7.92
C THR A 184 14.86 -7.34 -8.10
N TYR A 185 14.21 -6.51 -7.31
CA TYR A 185 14.51 -5.09 -7.18
C TYR A 185 15.00 -4.83 -5.76
N SER A 186 16.12 -4.12 -5.65
CA SER A 186 16.63 -3.64 -4.39
C SER A 186 16.75 -2.13 -4.51
N PRO A 187 15.99 -1.34 -3.74
CA PRO A 187 16.10 0.11 -3.80
C PRO A 187 17.51 0.52 -3.35
N SER A 188 18.18 1.31 -4.18
CA SER A 188 19.42 1.98 -3.79
C SER A 188 19.08 3.12 -2.85
N LEU A 189 19.03 2.83 -1.57
CA LEU A 189 18.76 3.81 -0.52
C LEU A 189 20.07 4.53 -0.22
N GLU A 190 20.26 5.71 -0.82
CA GLU A 190 21.34 6.61 -0.44
C GLU A 190 20.84 7.42 0.77
N PHE A 191 21.18 6.95 1.97
CA PHE A 191 20.87 7.62 3.23
C PHE A 191 21.74 8.86 3.39
N ASP A 192 21.37 9.92 2.67
CA ASP A 192 22.05 11.20 2.79
C ASP A 192 21.38 11.98 3.93
N THR A 193 21.94 11.83 5.13
CA THR A 193 21.72 12.57 6.40
C THR A 193 21.06 11.81 7.56
N PRO A 194 21.49 12.07 8.82
CA PRO A 194 20.94 11.48 10.05
C PRO A 194 19.61 12.13 10.50
N ASP A 195 18.89 12.78 9.59
CA ASP A 195 17.58 13.39 9.87
C ASP A 195 16.49 12.37 9.48
N ASN A 196 16.18 11.51 10.45
CA ASN A 196 15.35 10.28 10.48
C ASN A 196 13.94 10.33 9.85
N ASN A 197 13.79 10.68 8.57
CA ASN A 197 12.53 10.56 7.84
C ASN A 197 12.62 9.41 6.83
N PHE A 198 12.30 8.18 7.25
CA PHE A 198 12.42 6.97 6.43
C PHE A 198 11.14 6.66 5.65
N LEU A 199 10.67 7.65 4.87
CA LEU A 199 9.62 7.48 3.88
C LEU A 199 10.27 7.29 2.51
N TYR A 200 10.00 6.17 1.85
CA TYR A 200 10.53 5.90 0.52
C TYR A 200 9.42 5.48 -0.44
N TYR A 201 9.11 6.36 -1.39
CA TYR A 201 8.35 5.97 -2.57
C TYR A 201 9.30 5.29 -3.55
N THR A 202 9.00 4.05 -3.90
CA THR A 202 9.73 3.41 -5.00
C THR A 202 9.51 4.20 -6.29
N PRO A 203 10.46 4.16 -7.23
CA PRO A 203 10.11 4.44 -8.61
C PRO A 203 8.98 3.52 -9.06
N ILE A 204 8.31 3.89 -10.14
CA ILE A 204 7.39 2.96 -10.82
C ILE A 204 8.25 1.81 -11.36
N ILE A 205 7.95 0.62 -10.90
CA ILE A 205 8.61 -0.61 -11.30
C ILE A 205 7.79 -1.22 -12.44
N ASP A 206 8.43 -1.35 -13.59
CA ASP A 206 7.89 -2.00 -14.78
C ASP A 206 8.43 -3.43 -14.88
N THR A 207 7.53 -4.40 -14.96
CA THR A 207 7.88 -5.82 -15.13
C THR A 207 8.82 -6.06 -16.31
N GLU A 208 8.63 -5.40 -17.45
CA GLU A 208 9.47 -5.61 -18.64
C GLU A 208 10.91 -5.18 -18.36
N SER A 209 11.08 -4.04 -17.67
CA SER A 209 12.39 -3.54 -17.25
C SER A 209 13.12 -4.46 -16.27
N LEU A 210 12.36 -5.27 -15.54
CA LEU A 210 12.85 -6.28 -14.62
C LEU A 210 13.08 -7.66 -15.30
N GLY A 211 12.85 -7.78 -16.61
CA GLY A 211 13.01 -9.03 -17.35
C GLY A 211 11.81 -9.98 -17.26
N LEU A 212 10.64 -9.45 -16.88
CA LEU A 212 9.37 -10.15 -16.87
C LEU A 212 8.51 -9.66 -18.05
N ASP A 213 8.24 -10.54 -19.02
CA ASP A 213 7.42 -10.22 -20.21
C ASP A 213 5.93 -10.59 -20.01
N SER A 214 5.50 -10.84 -18.77
CA SER A 214 4.12 -11.22 -18.47
C SER A 214 3.62 -10.59 -17.17
N ARG A 215 2.30 -10.71 -16.96
CA ARG A 215 1.62 -10.10 -15.81
C ARG A 215 2.08 -10.68 -14.49
N LEU A 216 2.04 -9.85 -13.46
CA LEU A 216 2.42 -10.22 -12.10
C LEU A 216 1.45 -11.26 -11.55
N SER A 217 2.01 -12.23 -10.83
CA SER A 217 1.29 -13.21 -10.02
C SER A 217 1.57 -13.04 -8.54
N ARG A 218 2.74 -12.52 -8.16
CA ARG A 218 3.13 -12.32 -6.77
C ARG A 218 4.15 -11.18 -6.61
N ILE A 219 4.06 -10.50 -5.48
CA ILE A 219 5.04 -9.53 -4.99
C ILE A 219 5.46 -9.92 -3.58
N GLU A 220 6.75 -9.88 -3.28
CA GLU A 220 7.30 -10.17 -1.95
C GLU A 220 8.12 -8.96 -1.49
N PHE A 221 7.83 -8.43 -0.32
CA PHE A 221 8.60 -7.40 0.36
C PHE A 221 9.36 -8.03 1.52
N GLU A 222 10.66 -8.20 1.38
CA GLU A 222 11.53 -8.81 2.39
C GLU A 222 12.31 -7.75 3.16
N PHE A 223 12.24 -7.84 4.50
CA PHE A 223 12.91 -6.95 5.45
C PHE A 223 14.01 -7.69 6.23
N THR A 224 14.78 -8.57 5.58
CA THR A 224 15.78 -9.42 6.25
C THR A 224 16.77 -8.63 7.12
N ASN A 225 16.83 -8.97 8.41
CA ASN A 225 17.62 -8.28 9.46
C ASN A 225 17.29 -6.79 9.65
N ALA A 226 16.07 -6.37 9.29
CA ALA A 226 15.54 -5.03 9.52
C ALA A 226 14.06 -5.12 9.90
N SER A 227 13.55 -4.01 10.42
CA SER A 227 12.11 -3.77 10.52
C SER A 227 11.62 -3.07 9.25
N GLY A 228 10.31 -2.94 9.06
CA GLY A 228 9.78 -2.42 7.81
C GLY A 228 8.28 -2.55 7.64
N ALA A 229 7.69 -1.52 7.05
CA ALA A 229 6.26 -1.49 6.77
C ALA A 229 5.92 -0.92 5.39
N ILE A 230 4.73 -1.32 4.92
CA ILE A 230 4.17 -0.87 3.64
C ILE A 230 3.03 0.08 3.96
N GLY A 231 3.23 1.38 3.68
CA GLY A 231 2.19 2.39 3.85
C GLY A 231 1.14 2.31 2.76
N LEU A 232 1.55 2.00 1.52
CA LEU A 232 0.60 1.91 0.41
C LEU A 232 1.17 1.19 -0.81
N LEU A 233 0.31 0.56 -1.59
CA LEU A 233 0.64 -0.21 -2.79
C LEU A 233 -0.26 0.21 -3.95
N ALA A 234 0.32 0.54 -5.10
CA ALA A 234 -0.41 0.67 -6.37
C ALA A 234 0.05 -0.36 -7.36
N LEU A 235 -0.94 -0.84 -8.11
CA LEU A 235 -0.81 -1.80 -9.18
C LEU A 235 -1.51 -1.25 -10.42
N SER A 236 -0.91 -1.39 -11.59
CA SER A 236 -1.53 -0.96 -12.85
C SER A 236 -1.14 -1.88 -14.01
N ASP A 237 -2.01 -1.99 -15.00
CA ASP A 237 -1.72 -2.59 -16.32
C ASP A 237 -1.38 -1.52 -17.38
N ASP A 238 -1.56 -0.24 -17.04
CA ASP A 238 -1.36 0.89 -17.95
C ASP A 238 0.04 1.49 -17.84
N ALA A 239 0.76 1.55 -18.96
CA ALA A 239 2.06 2.20 -19.07
C ALA A 239 2.04 3.71 -18.82
N SER A 240 0.85 4.34 -18.88
CA SER A 240 0.65 5.74 -18.52
C SER A 240 0.48 5.96 -17.01
N PHE A 241 0.52 4.88 -16.22
CA PHE A 241 0.51 4.91 -14.77
C PHE A 241 1.55 5.91 -14.24
N ASN A 242 1.07 6.88 -13.48
CA ASN A 242 1.89 7.95 -12.91
C ASN A 242 1.90 7.91 -11.39
N GLY A 243 1.90 6.70 -10.83
CA GLY A 243 2.13 6.47 -9.41
C GLY A 243 1.17 7.18 -8.46
N PHE A 244 1.56 7.19 -7.21
CA PHE A 244 1.04 8.08 -6.19
C PHE A 244 1.74 9.42 -6.32
N ILE A 245 0.97 10.46 -6.63
CA ILE A 245 1.36 11.81 -6.26
C ILE A 245 0.87 11.97 -4.82
N PRO A 246 1.72 11.93 -3.78
CA PRO A 246 1.28 12.37 -2.47
C PRO A 246 0.80 13.80 -2.63
N GLU A 247 -0.52 14.02 -2.52
CA GLU A 247 -0.98 15.39 -2.39
C GLU A 247 -0.39 15.91 -1.08
N PRO A 248 0.39 17.00 -1.08
CA PRO A 248 0.74 17.65 0.16
C PRO A 248 -0.56 18.11 0.81
N SER A 249 -1.05 17.32 1.78
CA SER A 249 -2.21 17.55 2.65
C SER A 249 -3.14 18.66 2.12
N SER A 250 -3.85 18.38 1.02
CA SER A 250 -4.73 19.35 0.37
C SER A 250 -5.94 19.75 1.24
N ALA A 251 -6.16 19.06 2.37
CA ALA A 251 -7.04 19.50 3.43
C ALA A 251 -6.59 20.81 4.11
N LEU A 252 -5.29 21.06 4.27
CA LEU A 252 -4.78 22.26 4.93
C LEU A 252 -4.84 23.50 4.02
N LEU A 253 -4.60 23.31 2.71
CA LEU A 253 -4.65 24.40 1.73
C LEU A 253 -6.09 24.86 1.44
N MET A 254 -7.07 23.93 1.48
CA MET A 254 -8.49 24.27 1.26
C MET A 254 -9.10 25.01 2.47
N VAL A 255 -8.67 24.70 3.69
CA VAL A 255 -9.10 25.42 4.91
C VAL A 255 -8.51 26.84 4.97
N MET A 256 -7.24 27.02 4.58
CA MET A 256 -6.62 28.35 4.51
C MET A 256 -7.18 29.19 3.34
N GLY A 257 -7.48 28.58 2.19
CA GLY A 257 -8.15 29.25 1.07
C GLY A 257 -9.57 29.71 1.40
N GLY A 258 -10.33 28.90 2.14
CA GLY A 258 -11.69 29.23 2.60
C GLY A 258 -11.71 30.37 3.62
N LEU A 259 -10.77 30.41 4.56
CA LEU A 259 -10.67 31.47 5.57
C LEU A 259 -10.25 32.83 4.98
N VAL A 260 -9.38 32.85 3.96
CA VAL A 260 -9.00 34.09 3.27
C VAL A 260 -10.13 34.60 2.36
N ALA A 261 -10.89 33.72 1.71
CA ALA A 261 -12.04 34.09 0.88
C ALA A 261 -13.22 34.65 1.71
N PHE A 262 -13.45 34.13 2.93
CA PHE A 262 -14.50 34.65 3.81
C PHE A 262 -14.15 36.01 4.44
N ARG A 263 -12.87 36.32 4.61
CA ARG A 263 -12.44 37.62 5.15
C ARG A 263 -12.55 38.77 4.14
N ARG A 264 -12.58 38.47 2.83
CA ARG A 264 -12.77 39.48 1.76
C ARG A 264 -14.23 39.75 1.35
N ARG A 265 -15.21 39.01 1.90
CA ARG A 265 -16.65 39.24 1.65
C ARG A 265 -17.35 40.07 2.74
N ARG A 266 -16.60 40.57 3.72
CA ARG A 266 -17.05 41.55 4.71
C ARG A 266 -16.07 42.71 4.74
N ASP A 267 -16.10 43.52 3.69
CA ASP A 267 -15.74 44.95 3.67
C ASP A 267 -16.44 45.59 2.46
#